data_AF-A0A017T3Z7-F1
#
_entry.id   AF-A0A017T3Z7-F1
#
_cell.length_a   1.000
_cell.length_b   1.000
_cell.length_c   1.000
_cell.angle_alpha   90.00
_cell.angle_beta   90.00
_cell.angle_gamma   90.00
#
_symmetry.space_group_name_H-M   'P 1'
#
loop_
_entity.id
_entity.type
_entity.pdbx_description
1 polymer ?
#
loop_
_entity_poly.entity_id
_entity_poly.type
_entity_poly.pdbx_seq_one_letter_code
_entity_poly.pdbx_strand_id
1 'polypeptide(L)'
;MSCRTFGIALGLVLPAALGVWVTPLVSSTSLSPLVSSGPLSVLAPRTAEASVSVAVTLEQLVESSAFVVVARAEEQRSQWEEIGGSRRIVTYTRLSVGQTVTGEPGKDVWVRTLGGVVDRVGQQVSGEATLKTGTESLLFLRRASGGMVVVSAMAQGHFPLVRKADGEVRLGSSPDVGEVLERPGPSIAARELLVGQPLGEAVKAIQVARKAVDAKR
;
A
#
# COMPACT_ATOMS: atom_id res chain seq x y z
N MET A 1 16.81 12.00 47.72
CA MET A 1 17.09 10.89 48.67
C MET A 1 17.43 9.66 47.83
N SER A 2 18.70 9.49 47.48
CA SER A 2 19.73 8.73 48.24
C SER A 2 19.39 7.24 48.24
N CYS A 3 20.01 6.43 47.36
CA CYS A 3 21.37 5.88 47.45
C CYS A 3 21.31 4.45 47.96
N ARG A 4 21.75 3.48 47.15
CA ARG A 4 22.47 2.29 47.63
C ARG A 4 23.46 1.80 46.57
N THR A 5 24.72 2.09 46.88
CA THR A 5 25.98 1.52 46.42
C THR A 5 26.07 0.01 46.67
N PHE A 6 26.70 -0.74 45.77
CA PHE A 6 27.53 -1.91 46.10
C PHE A 6 28.61 -2.06 45.04
N GLY A 7 29.86 -1.85 45.43
CA GLY A 7 31.04 -2.13 44.60
C GLY A 7 31.57 -3.54 44.83
N ILE A 8 32.51 -3.96 43.99
CA ILE A 8 33.70 -4.76 44.33
C ILE A 8 34.69 -4.59 43.16
N ALA A 9 35.91 -4.20 43.51
CA ALA A 9 37.09 -4.14 42.65
C ALA A 9 38.09 -5.23 43.09
N LEU A 10 39.27 -5.26 42.44
CA LEU A 10 40.47 -6.08 42.68
C LEU A 10 40.42 -7.48 42.03
N GLY A 11 41.28 -7.88 41.08
CA GLY A 11 42.61 -7.43 40.69
C GLY A 11 43.65 -8.44 41.19
N LEU A 12 44.34 -9.16 40.29
CA LEU A 12 45.71 -9.72 40.40
C LEU A 12 46.00 -10.56 39.13
N VAL A 13 46.90 -10.15 38.22
CA VAL A 13 48.38 -10.33 38.21
C VAL A 13 48.85 -11.74 37.80
N LEU A 14 49.56 -11.75 36.66
CA LEU A 14 50.48 -12.73 36.03
C LEU A 14 51.40 -13.52 37.00
N PRO A 15 52.07 -14.64 36.62
CA PRO A 15 53.09 -14.63 35.56
C PRO A 15 53.48 -15.93 34.80
N ALA A 16 54.33 -15.66 33.81
CA ALA A 16 55.31 -16.42 33.01
C ALA A 16 55.84 -17.80 33.48
N ALA A 17 56.17 -18.66 32.50
CA ALA A 17 57.50 -19.28 32.26
C ALA A 17 57.39 -20.47 31.25
N LEU A 18 58.00 -20.36 30.06
CA LEU A 18 59.23 -21.06 29.62
C LEU A 18 59.08 -22.55 29.24
N GLY A 19 59.38 -22.88 27.98
CA GLY A 19 59.46 -24.28 27.54
C GLY A 19 59.80 -24.52 26.07
N VAL A 20 61.04 -24.18 25.67
CA VAL A 20 61.96 -24.88 24.74
C VAL A 20 61.51 -25.30 23.32
N TRP A 21 62.44 -25.04 22.39
CA TRP A 21 62.38 -25.14 20.94
C TRP A 21 62.51 -26.56 20.38
N VAL A 22 61.86 -26.85 19.25
CA VAL A 22 62.40 -27.69 18.16
C VAL A 22 61.83 -27.18 16.81
N THR A 23 62.71 -26.81 15.88
CA THR A 23 62.39 -26.57 14.46
C THR A 23 62.53 -27.86 13.66
N PRO A 24 61.77 -28.02 12.55
CA PRO A 24 62.48 -28.17 11.29
C PRO A 24 61.87 -27.39 10.13
N LEU A 25 62.76 -26.61 9.51
CA LEU A 25 62.99 -26.42 8.08
C LEU A 25 62.11 -27.24 7.11
N VAL A 26 61.19 -26.57 6.39
CA VAL A 26 60.86 -26.89 4.99
C VAL A 26 60.62 -25.58 4.23
N SER A 27 61.50 -25.32 3.27
CA SER A 27 61.36 -24.30 2.24
C SER A 27 60.29 -24.72 1.25
N SER A 28 59.26 -23.91 1.05
CA SER A 28 58.51 -23.93 -0.20
C SER A 28 58.12 -22.51 -0.59
N THR A 29 58.79 -22.04 -1.64
CA THR A 29 58.53 -20.80 -2.35
C THR A 29 57.15 -20.92 -2.99
N SER A 30 56.16 -20.19 -2.49
CA SER A 30 54.85 -20.10 -3.14
C SER A 30 54.46 -18.63 -3.30
N LEU A 31 54.34 -18.24 -4.56
CA LEU A 31 53.95 -16.92 -5.02
C LEU A 31 52.65 -16.49 -4.32
N SER A 32 52.71 -15.40 -3.55
CA SER A 32 51.52 -14.75 -3.02
C SER A 32 50.78 -14.06 -4.18
N PRO A 33 49.52 -14.40 -4.50
CA PRO A 33 48.68 -13.47 -5.21
C PRO A 33 48.33 -12.33 -4.24
N LEU A 34 48.70 -11.11 -4.62
CA LEU A 34 48.30 -9.89 -3.93
C LEU A 34 46.78 -9.71 -4.11
N VAL A 35 45.97 -10.38 -3.29
CA VAL A 35 44.54 -10.10 -3.20
C VAL A 35 44.41 -8.75 -2.51
N SER A 36 44.24 -7.70 -3.31
CA SER A 36 43.84 -6.37 -2.84
C SER A 36 42.47 -6.49 -2.20
N SER A 37 42.45 -6.59 -0.86
CA SER A 37 41.27 -6.47 -0.02
C SER A 37 40.84 -5.01 0.01
N GLY A 38 40.22 -4.54 -1.09
CA GLY A 38 39.47 -3.29 -1.08
C GLY A 38 38.33 -3.38 -0.05
N PRO A 39 38.00 -2.29 0.66
CA PRO A 39 36.95 -2.32 1.67
C PRO A 39 35.62 -2.67 1.00
N LEU A 40 35.07 -3.84 1.34
CA LEU A 40 33.70 -4.22 1.01
C LEU A 40 32.81 -3.20 1.75
N SER A 41 32.35 -2.16 1.05
CA SER A 41 31.30 -1.28 1.56
C SER A 41 30.05 -2.13 1.76
N VAL A 42 29.83 -2.58 2.99
CA VAL A 42 28.58 -3.20 3.42
C VAL A 42 27.50 -2.13 3.32
N LEU A 43 26.73 -2.14 2.23
CA LEU A 43 25.48 -1.39 2.17
C LEU A 43 24.57 -1.98 3.24
N ALA A 44 24.49 -1.33 4.40
CA ALA A 44 23.52 -1.67 5.42
C ALA A 44 22.11 -1.56 4.81
N PRO A 45 21.22 -2.55 4.99
CA PRO A 45 19.86 -2.48 4.49
C PRO A 45 19.17 -1.27 5.13
N ARG A 46 18.74 -0.31 4.30
CA ARG A 46 17.89 0.78 4.78
C ARG A 46 16.54 0.19 5.13
N THR A 47 16.04 0.49 6.32
CA THR A 47 14.67 0.20 6.73
C THR A 47 13.72 0.93 5.77
N ALA A 48 13.01 0.18 4.93
CA ALA A 48 11.90 0.70 4.16
C ALA A 48 10.69 0.78 5.09
N GLU A 49 10.18 1.99 5.33
CA GLU A 49 8.93 2.17 6.07
C GLU A 49 7.77 1.85 5.13
N ALA A 50 7.17 0.68 5.29
CA ALA A 50 5.97 0.28 4.56
C ALA A 50 4.72 0.84 5.27
N SER A 51 3.80 1.43 4.51
CA SER A 51 2.48 1.78 5.04
C SER A 51 1.63 0.52 5.13
N VAL A 52 1.04 0.29 6.30
CA VAL A 52 0.20 -0.87 6.59
C VAL A 52 -1.23 -0.39 6.83
N SER A 53 -2.21 -1.03 6.19
CA SER A 53 -3.63 -0.72 6.36
C SER A 53 -4.39 -1.91 6.94
N VAL A 54 -5.47 -1.66 7.67
CA VAL A 54 -6.38 -2.72 8.13
C VAL A 54 -7.44 -2.98 7.04
N ALA A 55 -7.79 -4.24 6.83
CA ALA A 55 -8.85 -4.61 5.89
C ALA A 55 -10.18 -3.92 6.21
N VAL A 56 -10.83 -3.36 5.18
CA VAL A 56 -12.15 -2.72 5.26
C VAL A 56 -13.24 -3.71 4.84
N THR A 57 -14.35 -3.75 5.57
CA THR A 57 -15.49 -4.63 5.24
C THR A 57 -16.39 -3.98 4.19
N LEU A 58 -17.25 -4.79 3.57
CA LEU A 58 -18.19 -4.27 2.56
C LEU A 58 -19.13 -3.21 3.16
N GLU A 59 -19.64 -3.45 4.36
CA GLU A 59 -20.55 -2.53 5.06
C GLU A 59 -19.88 -1.18 5.30
N GLN A 60 -18.61 -1.17 5.72
CA GLN A 60 -17.86 0.06 5.95
C GLN A 60 -17.53 0.82 4.67
N LEU A 61 -17.20 0.10 3.58
CA LEU A 61 -17.02 0.74 2.28
C LEU A 61 -18.32 1.40 1.81
N VAL A 62 -19.45 0.70 1.95
CA VAL A 62 -20.76 1.23 1.59
C VAL A 62 -21.12 2.43 2.47
N GLU A 63 -21.00 2.30 3.79
CA GLU A 63 -21.31 3.35 4.77
C GLU A 63 -20.48 4.62 4.55
N SER A 64 -19.18 4.47 4.28
CA SER A 64 -18.29 5.62 4.04
C SER A 64 -18.44 6.24 2.63
N SER A 65 -19.16 5.59 1.72
CA SER A 65 -19.33 6.04 0.33
C SER A 65 -20.63 6.80 0.13
N ALA A 66 -20.52 7.95 -0.56
CA ALA A 66 -21.67 8.72 -1.02
C ALA A 66 -22.36 8.05 -2.22
N PHE A 67 -21.59 7.38 -3.08
CA PHE A 67 -22.09 6.64 -4.23
C PHE A 67 -21.12 5.54 -4.65
N VAL A 68 -21.66 4.52 -5.31
CA VAL A 68 -20.88 3.41 -5.87
C VAL A 68 -21.21 3.27 -7.34
N VAL A 69 -20.19 3.22 -8.18
CA VAL A 69 -20.34 3.29 -9.64
C VAL A 69 -19.49 2.23 -10.34
N VAL A 70 -19.94 1.84 -11.52
CA VAL A 70 -19.08 1.23 -12.55
C VAL A 70 -18.81 2.32 -13.57
N ALA A 71 -17.53 2.68 -13.72
CA ALA A 71 -17.15 3.82 -14.54
C ALA A 71 -15.83 3.56 -15.28
N ARG A 72 -15.70 4.21 -16.43
CA ARG A 72 -14.48 4.21 -17.25
C ARG A 72 -13.67 5.47 -16.98
N ALA A 73 -12.37 5.32 -16.74
CA ALA A 73 -11.46 6.46 -16.66
C ALA A 73 -11.17 7.01 -18.06
N GLU A 74 -11.54 8.25 -18.32
CA GLU A 74 -11.45 8.87 -19.66
C GLU A 74 -10.19 9.71 -19.82
N GLU A 75 -9.91 10.58 -18.86
CA GLU A 75 -8.74 11.48 -18.90
C GLU A 75 -8.18 11.71 -17.51
N GLN A 76 -6.90 12.05 -17.46
CA GLN A 76 -6.17 12.34 -16.23
C GLN A 76 -5.32 13.59 -16.38
N ARG A 77 -5.27 14.39 -15.31
CA ARG A 77 -4.36 15.53 -15.18
C ARG A 77 -3.77 15.56 -13.79
N SER A 78 -2.45 15.66 -13.72
CA SER A 78 -1.74 15.79 -12.45
C SER A 78 -1.31 17.23 -12.22
N GLN A 79 -1.39 17.68 -10.97
CA GLN A 79 -0.96 19.01 -10.57
C GLN A 79 -0.44 19.01 -9.14
N TRP A 80 0.31 20.04 -8.79
CA TRP A 80 0.72 20.26 -7.41
C TRP A 80 -0.40 20.91 -6.61
N GLU A 81 -0.66 20.42 -5.40
CA GLU A 81 -1.57 21.02 -4.42
C GLU A 81 -0.94 21.05 -3.04
N GLU A 82 -1.32 22.06 -2.25
CA GLU A 82 -1.01 22.11 -0.82
C GLU A 82 -2.07 21.30 -0.05
N ILE A 83 -1.63 20.18 0.55
CA ILE A 83 -2.49 19.27 1.31
C ILE A 83 -1.84 19.00 2.66
N GLY A 84 -2.55 19.33 3.74
CA GLY A 84 -2.07 19.14 5.10
C GLY A 84 -0.79 19.91 5.42
N GLY A 85 -0.60 21.09 4.81
CA GLY A 85 0.60 21.92 4.98
C GLY A 85 1.84 21.42 4.23
N SER A 86 1.66 20.50 3.27
CA SER A 86 2.74 20.01 2.42
C SER A 86 2.33 19.99 0.95
N ARG A 87 3.26 20.36 0.08
CA ARG A 87 3.10 20.28 -1.37
C ARG A 87 3.10 18.80 -1.81
N ARG A 88 2.01 18.36 -2.44
CA ARG A 88 1.87 16.99 -2.96
C ARG A 88 1.36 17.02 -4.41
N ILE A 89 1.79 16.06 -5.21
CA ILE A 89 1.15 15.82 -6.51
C ILE A 89 -0.20 15.14 -6.26
N VAL A 90 -1.23 15.62 -6.93
CA VAL A 90 -2.53 14.96 -7.05
C VAL A 90 -2.85 14.70 -8.51
N THR A 91 -3.65 13.68 -8.76
CA THR A 91 -4.18 13.37 -10.09
C THR A 91 -5.69 13.44 -10.07
N TYR A 92 -6.25 14.27 -10.95
CA TYR A 92 -7.67 14.32 -11.23
C TYR A 92 -7.97 13.40 -12.40
N THR A 93 -8.88 12.46 -12.19
CA THR A 93 -9.36 11.52 -13.21
C THR A 93 -10.82 11.81 -13.51
N ARG A 94 -11.17 12.03 -14.77
CA ARG A 94 -12.57 12.09 -15.20
C ARG A 94 -13.09 10.68 -15.41
N LEU A 95 -14.17 10.35 -14.73
CA LEU A 95 -14.86 9.09 -14.84
C LEU A 95 -16.16 9.27 -15.60
N SER A 96 -16.32 8.53 -16.70
CA SER A 96 -17.62 8.36 -17.37
C SER A 96 -18.38 7.23 -16.69
N VAL A 97 -19.50 7.55 -16.04
CA VAL A 97 -20.31 6.60 -15.28
C VAL A 97 -21.18 5.78 -16.24
N GLY A 98 -20.87 4.49 -16.39
CA GLY A 98 -21.65 3.55 -17.19
C GLY A 98 -22.84 2.98 -16.42
N GLN A 99 -22.65 2.69 -15.13
CA GLN A 99 -23.69 2.18 -14.25
C GLN A 99 -23.56 2.80 -12.86
N THR A 100 -24.68 3.29 -12.33
CA THR A 100 -24.77 3.66 -10.91
C THR A 100 -25.29 2.47 -10.11
N VAL A 101 -24.52 2.03 -9.11
CA VAL A 101 -24.88 0.91 -8.22
C VAL A 101 -25.67 1.41 -7.01
N THR A 102 -25.19 2.51 -6.40
CA THR A 102 -25.87 3.21 -5.30
C THR A 102 -25.58 4.72 -5.37
N GLY A 103 -26.50 5.53 -4.83
CA GLY A 103 -26.39 7.00 -4.82
C GLY A 103 -26.66 7.64 -6.18
N GLU A 104 -26.31 8.93 -6.32
CA GLU A 104 -26.59 9.73 -7.53
C GLU A 104 -25.38 10.61 -7.89
N PRO A 105 -24.41 10.08 -8.65
CA PRO A 105 -23.18 10.78 -9.01
C PRO A 105 -23.30 11.69 -10.25
N GLY A 106 -24.34 11.49 -11.08
CA GLY A 106 -24.42 12.05 -12.43
C GLY A 106 -23.72 11.18 -13.48
N LYS A 107 -23.57 11.71 -14.71
CA LYS A 107 -22.95 10.98 -15.83
C LYS A 107 -21.42 11.03 -15.81
N ASP A 108 -20.85 12.12 -15.31
CA ASP A 108 -19.41 12.33 -15.25
C ASP A 108 -19.01 12.74 -13.83
N VAL A 109 -17.92 12.17 -13.32
CA VAL A 109 -17.39 12.48 -11.99
C VAL A 109 -15.89 12.72 -12.08
N TRP A 110 -15.43 13.83 -11.49
CA TRP A 110 -14.01 14.07 -11.28
C TRP A 110 -13.57 13.50 -9.94
N VAL A 111 -12.66 12.52 -9.98
CA VAL A 111 -12.09 11.87 -8.80
C VAL A 111 -10.65 12.31 -8.63
N ARG A 112 -10.30 12.74 -7.42
CA ARG A 112 -8.93 13.07 -7.03
C ARG A 112 -8.27 11.88 -6.35
N THR A 113 -7.08 11.52 -6.81
CA THR A 113 -6.18 10.57 -6.16
C THR A 113 -4.85 11.25 -5.83
N LEU A 114 -4.14 10.72 -4.84
CA LEU A 114 -2.81 11.21 -4.47
C LEU A 114 -1.71 10.62 -5.37
N GLY A 115 -0.67 11.40 -5.64
CA GLY A 115 0.39 11.02 -6.57
C GLY A 115 0.05 11.33 -8.03
N GLY A 116 0.95 10.93 -8.93
CA GLY A 116 0.92 11.28 -10.34
C GLY A 116 2.28 11.75 -10.83
N VAL A 117 2.28 12.37 -12.01
CA VAL A 117 3.51 12.90 -12.64
C VAL A 117 3.27 14.32 -13.10
N VAL A 118 4.14 15.25 -12.68
CA VAL A 118 4.16 16.63 -13.16
C VAL A 118 5.55 16.90 -13.74
N ASP A 119 5.60 17.21 -15.03
CA ASP A 119 6.84 17.37 -15.81
C ASP A 119 7.78 16.15 -15.67
N ARG A 120 8.88 16.30 -14.93
CA ARG A 120 9.89 15.26 -14.68
C ARG A 120 9.79 14.65 -13.27
N VAL A 121 8.81 15.06 -12.48
CA VAL A 121 8.64 14.62 -11.09
C VAL A 121 7.46 13.67 -11.01
N GLY A 122 7.73 12.41 -10.71
CA GLY A 122 6.73 11.42 -10.34
C GLY A 122 6.63 11.28 -8.82
N GLN A 123 5.41 11.15 -8.32
CA GLN A 123 5.12 10.84 -6.92
C GLN A 123 4.15 9.66 -6.89
N GLN A 124 4.53 8.58 -6.21
CA GLN A 124 3.63 7.46 -5.92
C GLN A 124 3.25 7.49 -4.44
N VAL A 125 2.00 7.17 -4.14
CA VAL A 125 1.50 7.05 -2.77
C VAL A 125 1.02 5.62 -2.59
N SER A 126 1.72 4.86 -1.76
CA SER A 126 1.36 3.47 -1.45
C SER A 126 -0.05 3.39 -0.86
N GLY A 127 -0.82 2.39 -1.30
CA GLY A 127 -2.19 2.18 -0.87
C GLY A 127 -3.21 3.11 -1.56
N GLU A 128 -2.80 4.00 -2.45
CA GLU A 128 -3.70 4.89 -3.18
C GLU A 128 -4.32 4.19 -4.40
N ALA A 129 -5.57 4.54 -4.73
CA ALA A 129 -6.24 3.98 -5.90
C ALA A 129 -5.56 4.42 -7.20
N THR A 130 -5.08 3.46 -7.98
CA THR A 130 -4.56 3.71 -9.33
C THR A 130 -5.67 3.54 -10.36
N LEU A 131 -6.22 4.66 -10.82
CA LEU A 131 -7.21 4.68 -11.89
C LEU A 131 -6.48 4.77 -13.23
N LYS A 132 -6.46 3.71 -14.04
CA LYS A 132 -5.74 3.75 -15.32
C LYS A 132 -6.66 4.28 -16.42
N THR A 133 -6.23 5.30 -17.16
CA THR A 133 -6.99 5.77 -18.32
C THR A 133 -7.33 4.63 -19.28
N GLY A 134 -8.58 4.59 -19.71
CA GLY A 134 -9.11 3.57 -20.59
C GLY A 134 -9.48 2.24 -19.91
N THR A 135 -9.44 2.16 -18.58
CA THR A 135 -9.94 0.99 -17.83
C THR A 135 -11.29 1.28 -17.20
N GLU A 136 -12.12 0.25 -17.11
CA GLU A 136 -13.38 0.28 -16.37
C GLU A 136 -13.17 -0.32 -14.98
N SER A 137 -13.74 0.32 -13.96
CA SER A 137 -13.61 -0.11 -12.56
C SER A 137 -14.92 0.08 -11.81
N LEU A 138 -15.19 -0.82 -10.86
CA LEU A 138 -16.17 -0.60 -9.81
C LEU A 138 -15.49 0.22 -8.70
N LEU A 139 -16.12 1.34 -8.33
CA LEU A 139 -15.53 2.36 -7.47
C LEU A 139 -16.50 2.75 -6.37
N PHE A 140 -16.00 2.69 -5.14
CA PHE A 140 -16.62 3.26 -3.96
C PHE A 140 -16.12 4.70 -3.81
N LEU A 141 -17.02 5.67 -3.92
CA LEU A 141 -16.67 7.08 -3.99
C LEU A 141 -17.32 7.85 -2.84
N ARG A 142 -16.55 8.76 -2.23
CA ARG A 142 -17.03 9.65 -1.17
C ARG A 142 -16.72 11.10 -1.48
N ARG A 143 -17.53 11.99 -0.91
CA ARG A 143 -17.24 13.42 -0.91
C ARG A 143 -16.21 13.72 0.18
N ALA A 144 -15.14 14.39 -0.20
CA ALA A 144 -14.12 14.93 0.68
C ALA A 144 -14.38 16.42 0.95
N SER A 145 -13.54 17.03 1.79
CA SER A 145 -13.55 18.47 2.00
C SER A 145 -13.33 19.23 0.68
N GLY A 146 -13.91 20.43 0.59
CA GLY A 146 -13.81 21.26 -0.63
C GLY A 146 -14.64 20.75 -1.81
N GLY A 147 -15.61 19.86 -1.58
CA GLY A 147 -16.52 19.36 -2.64
C GLY A 147 -15.89 18.35 -3.59
N MET A 148 -14.65 17.93 -3.34
CA MET A 148 -13.96 16.94 -4.16
C MET A 148 -14.53 15.54 -3.95
N VAL A 149 -14.44 14.71 -4.98
CA VAL A 149 -14.74 13.28 -4.87
C VAL A 149 -13.43 12.50 -4.81
N VAL A 150 -13.34 11.55 -3.91
CA VAL A 150 -12.17 10.67 -3.73
C VAL A 150 -12.64 9.22 -3.62
N VAL A 151 -11.73 8.27 -3.82
CA VAL A 151 -12.02 6.86 -3.59
C VAL A 151 -12.10 6.59 -2.09
N SER A 152 -13.18 5.95 -1.65
CA SER A 152 -13.38 5.52 -0.27
C SER A 152 -12.34 4.48 0.09
N ALA A 153 -11.72 4.61 1.27
CA ALA A 153 -10.64 3.71 1.73
C ALA A 153 -9.49 3.52 0.70
N MET A 154 -9.19 4.56 -0.09
CA MET A 154 -8.08 4.57 -1.04
C MET A 154 -8.15 3.36 -2.00
N ALA A 155 -7.07 2.60 -2.19
CA ALA A 155 -7.05 1.44 -3.08
C ALA A 155 -8.06 0.33 -2.70
N GLN A 156 -8.50 0.24 -1.44
CA GLN A 156 -9.46 -0.78 -1.01
C GLN A 156 -10.88 -0.53 -1.53
N GLY A 157 -11.20 0.69 -1.97
CA GLY A 157 -12.48 1.03 -2.62
C GLY A 157 -12.45 0.96 -4.14
N HIS A 158 -11.38 0.43 -4.73
CA HIS A 158 -11.17 0.35 -6.17
C HIS A 158 -11.08 -1.11 -6.63
N PHE A 159 -11.94 -1.49 -7.57
CA PHE A 159 -12.01 -2.84 -8.12
C PHE A 159 -12.01 -2.78 -9.66
N PRO A 160 -10.85 -2.94 -10.33
CA PRO A 160 -10.78 -2.98 -11.80
C PRO A 160 -11.66 -4.08 -12.38
N LEU A 161 -12.32 -3.83 -13.51
CA LEU A 161 -13.06 -4.87 -14.23
C LEU A 161 -12.08 -5.65 -15.12
N VAL A 162 -12.04 -6.97 -14.91
CA VAL A 162 -11.22 -7.90 -15.69
C VAL A 162 -12.15 -8.78 -16.50
N ARG A 163 -12.03 -8.70 -17.83
CA ARG A 163 -12.71 -9.62 -18.74
C ARG A 163 -11.92 -10.93 -18.81
N LYS A 164 -12.57 -12.04 -18.50
CA LYS A 164 -12.01 -13.39 -18.61
C LYS A 164 -12.17 -13.94 -20.02
N ALA A 165 -11.48 -15.04 -20.30
CA ALA A 165 -11.50 -15.69 -21.62
C ALA A 165 -12.88 -16.25 -22.01
N ASP A 166 -13.72 -16.55 -21.03
CA ASP A 166 -15.12 -16.95 -21.18
C ASP A 166 -16.07 -15.77 -21.50
N GLY A 167 -15.54 -14.54 -21.55
CA GLY A 167 -16.32 -13.32 -21.78
C GLY A 167 -16.94 -12.71 -20.51
N GLU A 168 -16.85 -13.40 -19.37
CA GLU A 168 -17.41 -12.90 -18.11
C GLU A 168 -16.55 -11.75 -17.56
N VAL A 169 -17.22 -10.72 -17.05
CA VAL A 169 -16.58 -9.57 -16.41
C VAL A 169 -16.59 -9.78 -14.90
N ARG A 170 -15.39 -9.81 -14.31
CA ARG A 170 -15.18 -10.02 -12.88
C ARG A 170 -14.40 -8.88 -12.26
N LEU A 171 -14.56 -8.70 -10.95
CA LEU A 171 -13.81 -7.71 -10.20
C LEU A 171 -12.37 -8.20 -9.95
N GLY A 172 -11.39 -7.35 -10.22
CA GLY A 172 -10.00 -7.53 -9.90
C GLY A 172 -9.60 -6.83 -8.60
N SER A 173 -8.41 -7.16 -8.11
CA SER A 173 -7.78 -6.39 -7.03
C SER A 173 -7.20 -5.08 -7.58
N SER A 174 -7.30 -3.99 -6.83
CA SER A 174 -6.53 -2.78 -7.12
C SER A 174 -5.03 -3.11 -7.16
N PRO A 175 -4.24 -2.47 -8.05
CA PRO A 175 -2.83 -2.83 -8.26
C PRO A 175 -1.89 -2.39 -7.13
N ASP A 176 -2.28 -1.40 -6.32
CA ASP A 176 -1.42 -0.81 -5.28
C ASP A 176 -2.17 -0.69 -3.93
N VAL A 177 -2.62 -1.82 -3.38
CA VAL A 177 -3.31 -1.85 -2.07
C VAL A 177 -2.32 -1.74 -0.90
N GLY A 178 -1.03 -1.94 -1.15
CA GLY A 178 -0.02 -2.08 -0.10
C GLY A 178 -0.23 -3.33 0.75
N GLU A 179 0.44 -3.38 1.90
CA GLU A 179 0.24 -4.45 2.88
C GLU A 179 -1.04 -4.20 3.66
N VAL A 180 -1.98 -5.14 3.57
CA VAL A 180 -3.26 -5.09 4.29
C VAL A 180 -3.32 -6.19 5.32
N LEU A 181 -3.30 -5.80 6.59
CA LEU A 181 -3.51 -6.70 7.70
C LEU A 181 -4.96 -7.16 7.74
N GLU A 182 -5.11 -8.44 8.07
CA GLU A 182 -6.40 -8.99 8.38
C GLU A 182 -6.99 -8.29 9.60
N ARG A 183 -8.31 -8.15 9.55
CA ARG A 183 -9.04 -7.62 10.69
C ARG A 183 -9.27 -8.72 11.71
N PRO A 184 -9.01 -8.47 13.01
CA PRO A 184 -9.48 -9.37 14.07
C PRO A 184 -11.00 -9.38 14.17
N GLY A 185 -11.63 -10.56 14.17
CA GLY A 185 -13.07 -10.74 14.40
C GLY A 185 -13.82 -11.43 13.24
N PRO A 186 -15.15 -11.62 13.37
CA PRO A 186 -15.94 -12.44 12.44
C PRO A 186 -16.32 -11.72 11.12
N SER A 187 -15.59 -10.67 10.73
CA SER A 187 -15.97 -9.82 9.60
C SER A 187 -15.12 -10.10 8.37
N ILE A 188 -15.77 -10.40 7.26
CA ILE A 188 -15.11 -10.69 5.97
C ILE A 188 -14.69 -9.38 5.31
N ALA A 189 -13.46 -9.33 4.80
CA ALA A 189 -12.94 -8.16 4.10
C ALA A 189 -13.69 -7.96 2.76
N ALA A 190 -13.91 -6.71 2.35
CA ALA A 190 -14.55 -6.41 1.07
C ALA A 190 -13.78 -7.03 -0.11
N ARG A 191 -12.45 -7.05 -0.04
CA ARG A 191 -11.60 -7.69 -1.06
C ARG A 191 -11.92 -9.18 -1.22
N GLU A 192 -12.15 -9.87 -0.11
CA GLU A 192 -12.40 -11.31 -0.09
C GLU A 192 -13.80 -11.62 -0.62
N LEU A 193 -14.77 -10.76 -0.32
CA LEU A 193 -16.13 -10.88 -0.84
C LEU A 193 -16.24 -10.54 -2.32
N LEU A 194 -15.52 -9.51 -2.80
CA LEU A 194 -15.76 -8.93 -4.12
C LEU A 194 -14.77 -9.39 -5.20
N VAL A 195 -13.50 -9.60 -4.87
CA VAL A 195 -12.48 -9.95 -5.88
C VAL A 195 -12.79 -11.32 -6.47
N GLY A 196 -12.77 -11.41 -7.79
CA GLY A 196 -13.08 -12.63 -8.55
C GLY A 196 -14.58 -12.87 -8.76
N GLN A 197 -15.47 -12.12 -8.10
CA GLN A 197 -16.91 -12.22 -8.32
C GLN A 197 -17.31 -11.64 -9.69
N PRO A 198 -18.35 -12.20 -10.34
CA PRO A 198 -19.00 -11.57 -11.49
C PRO A 198 -19.55 -10.20 -11.10
N LEU A 199 -19.48 -9.24 -12.03
CA LEU A 199 -19.95 -7.86 -11.79
C LEU A 199 -21.40 -7.83 -11.27
N GLY A 200 -22.29 -8.65 -11.85
CA GLY A 200 -23.69 -8.72 -11.45
C GLY A 200 -23.89 -9.15 -9.99
N GLU A 201 -23.13 -10.15 -9.52
CA GLU A 201 -23.21 -10.63 -8.14
C GLU A 201 -22.62 -9.62 -7.15
N ALA A 202 -21.50 -8.99 -7.50
CA ALA A 202 -20.93 -7.90 -6.71
C ALA A 202 -21.91 -6.73 -6.54
N VAL A 203 -22.60 -6.32 -7.62
CA VAL A 203 -23.61 -5.26 -7.60
C VAL A 203 -24.77 -5.61 -6.66
N LYS A 204 -25.29 -6.84 -6.74
CA LYS A 204 -26.34 -7.32 -5.81
C LYS A 204 -25.88 -7.26 -4.36
N ALA A 205 -24.69 -7.77 -4.07
CA ALA A 205 -24.12 -7.76 -2.72
C ALA A 205 -23.99 -6.33 -2.15
N ILE A 206 -23.52 -5.38 -2.97
CA ILE A 206 -23.39 -3.96 -2.59
C ILE A 206 -24.77 -3.33 -2.32
N GLN A 207 -25.77 -3.62 -3.14
CA GLN A 207 -27.13 -3.11 -2.94
C GLN A 207 -27.79 -3.67 -1.68
N VAL A 208 -27.57 -4.96 -1.38
CA VAL A 208 -28.02 -5.56 -0.12
C VAL A 208 -27.34 -4.90 1.07
N ALA A 209 -26.02 -4.74 1.02
CA ALA A 209 -25.26 -4.05 2.08
C ALA A 209 -25.74 -2.60 2.28
N ARG A 210 -26.02 -1.87 1.19
CA ARG A 210 -26.57 -0.50 1.25
C ARG A 210 -27.91 -0.47 1.96
N LYS A 211 -28.86 -1.33 1.58
CA LYS A 211 -30.16 -1.43 2.25
C LYS A 211 -30.02 -1.72 3.74
N ALA A 212 -29.08 -2.60 4.12
CA ALA A 212 -28.82 -2.93 5.52
C ALA A 212 -28.19 -1.77 6.30
N VAL A 213 -27.34 -0.95 5.66
CA VAL A 213 -26.79 0.28 6.26
C VAL A 213 -27.90 1.33 6.43
N ASP A 214 -28.72 1.54 5.40
CA ASP A 214 -29.79 2.55 5.42
C ASP A 214 -30.87 2.22 6.46
N ALA A 215 -31.17 0.93 6.67
CA ALA A 215 -32.13 0.47 7.68
C ALA A 215 -31.68 0.71 9.14
N LYS A 216 -30.40 1.01 9.37
CA LYS A 216 -29.86 1.29 10.71
C LYS A 216 -29.87 2.78 11.06
N ARG A 217 -30.21 3.65 10.11
CA ARG A 217 -30.18 5.11 10.24
C ARG A 217 -31.56 5.67 10.53
#